data_AF-R6DPR4-F1
#
_entry.id   AF-R6DPR4-F1
#
_cell.length_a   1.000
_cell.length_b   1.000
_cell.length_c   1.000
_cell.angle_alpha   90.00
_cell.angle_beta   90.00
_cell.angle_gamma   90.00
#
_symmetry.space_group_name_H-M   'P 1'
#
loop_
_entity.id
_entity.type
_entity.pdbx_description
1 polymer ?
#
loop_
_entity_poly.entity_id
_entity_poly.type
_entity_poly.pdbx_seq_one_letter_code
_entity_poly.pdbx_strand_id
1 'polypeptide(L)'
;MQMVLKRLALAAVSDKRVRETVLAILLGFLLFAVMPVSALCEFFSEGEDAGNFFETIASRMPESQQREYERMESVFSEIEKALSERDLSGRAEEAKAIYLVFLYEKGEQPGFAEKLADCFEKGEDMDALIEEIRKAFGISVSDDDLKALLNAASADVINLSGYENPKTKNAHDLALFAKRAKTGGWGYVWGTYGEVLTGRAFQQKLKQYPAEIGAEKKFISENYLGKRTVDCVGLIKGYLWLDPETKRIEYGRGGHADVGADGMFEKAKEKGRISSMPKIPGIAVWQKGHIGIYVGGGKVIEAANTRTGILETRLSAGTWTHWLKVPGVSYE
;
A
#
# COMPACT_ATOMS: atom_id res chain seq x y z
N MET A 1 -9.24 5.83 14.24
CA MET A 1 -8.05 6.72 14.36
C MET A 1 -6.66 6.06 14.30
N GLN A 2 -6.35 5.00 15.09
CA GLN A 2 -4.96 4.52 15.32
C GLN A 2 -4.16 4.15 14.06
N MET A 3 -4.84 3.66 13.02
CA MET A 3 -4.21 3.16 11.81
C MET A 3 -3.70 4.29 10.90
N VAL A 4 -4.49 5.35 10.72
CA VAL A 4 -4.11 6.54 9.94
C VAL A 4 -2.93 7.25 10.58
N LEU A 5 -3.00 7.55 11.89
CA LEU A 5 -1.89 8.20 12.61
C LEU A 5 -0.60 7.38 12.57
N LYS A 6 -0.69 6.05 12.73
CA LYS A 6 0.46 5.15 12.60
C LYS A 6 1.06 5.20 11.18
N ARG A 7 0.23 5.26 10.13
CA ARG A 7 0.68 5.36 8.72
C ARG A 7 1.34 6.69 8.42
N LEU A 8 0.77 7.78 8.91
CA LEU A 8 1.34 9.12 8.77
C LEU A 8 2.67 9.25 9.49
N ALA A 9 2.77 8.71 10.71
CA ALA A 9 4.01 8.65 11.46
C ALA A 9 5.08 7.80 10.76
N LEU A 10 4.72 6.63 10.22
CA LEU A 10 5.65 5.77 9.46
C LEU A 10 6.13 6.42 8.16
N ALA A 11 5.26 7.13 7.44
CA ALA A 11 5.62 7.85 6.23
C ALA A 11 6.51 9.06 6.52
N ALA A 12 6.26 9.78 7.61
CA ALA A 12 7.12 10.88 8.07
C ALA A 12 8.55 10.41 8.41
N VAL A 13 8.72 9.17 8.88
CA VAL A 13 10.05 8.58 9.14
C VAL A 13 10.78 8.20 7.83
N SER A 14 10.07 8.05 6.72
CA SER A 14 10.56 7.35 5.52
C SER A 14 10.96 8.25 4.34
N ASP A 15 10.44 9.47 4.23
CA ASP A 15 10.75 10.40 3.14
C ASP A 15 11.13 11.78 3.71
N LYS A 16 12.26 12.35 3.26
CA LYS A 16 12.80 13.61 3.79
C LYS A 16 11.91 14.83 3.54
N ARG A 17 11.16 14.87 2.42
CA ARG A 17 10.25 15.98 2.08
C ARG A 17 8.95 15.86 2.86
N VAL A 18 8.41 14.63 2.90
CA VAL A 18 7.25 14.29 3.75
C VAL A 18 7.58 14.52 5.22
N ARG A 19 8.83 14.27 5.65
CA ARG A 19 9.32 14.60 6.99
C ARG A 19 9.04 16.05 7.33
N GLU A 20 9.39 17.01 6.49
CA GLU A 20 9.32 18.42 6.87
C GLU A 20 7.87 18.92 6.88
N THR A 21 7.04 18.51 5.91
CA THR A 21 5.62 18.85 5.84
C THR A 21 4.80 18.11 6.91
N VAL A 22 4.98 16.79 7.04
CA VAL A 22 4.26 15.94 7.99
C VAL A 22 4.83 16.08 9.40
N LEU A 23 6.12 16.36 9.64
CA LEU A 23 6.59 16.73 10.99
C LEU A 23 6.15 18.13 11.38
N ALA A 24 6.05 19.12 10.48
CA ALA A 24 5.52 20.43 10.86
C ALA A 24 4.02 20.36 11.20
N ILE A 25 3.25 19.57 10.43
CA ILE A 25 1.82 19.39 10.63
C ILE A 25 1.54 18.41 11.80
N LEU A 26 2.25 17.28 11.90
CA LEU A 26 2.17 16.40 13.06
C LEU A 26 2.77 17.07 14.30
N LEU A 27 3.90 17.77 14.31
CA LEU A 27 4.33 18.48 15.53
C LEU A 27 3.31 19.55 15.91
N GLY A 28 2.78 20.33 14.97
CA GLY A 28 1.76 21.33 15.28
C GLY A 28 0.48 20.75 15.88
N PHE A 29 0.08 19.56 15.43
CA PHE A 29 -1.19 18.92 15.81
C PHE A 29 -1.06 17.92 16.98
N LEU A 30 0.05 17.19 17.03
CA LEU A 30 0.36 16.11 17.97
C LEU A 30 0.95 16.66 19.29
N LEU A 31 1.60 17.84 19.27
CA LEU A 31 1.99 18.57 20.49
C LEU A 31 0.83 19.29 21.18
N PHE A 32 -0.26 19.59 20.47
CA PHE A 32 -1.34 20.45 21.00
C PHE A 32 -2.68 19.73 21.22
N ALA A 33 -3.05 18.73 20.41
CA ALA A 33 -4.41 18.18 20.44
C ALA A 33 -4.57 16.80 21.11
N VAL A 34 -3.59 15.87 21.08
CA VAL A 34 -3.88 14.45 21.41
C VAL A 34 -2.84 13.67 22.23
N MET A 35 -1.56 14.08 22.38
CA MET A 35 -0.59 13.28 23.15
C MET A 35 0.16 14.07 24.24
N PRO A 36 0.26 13.54 25.48
CA PRO A 36 1.23 14.05 26.46
C PRO A 36 2.64 13.83 25.93
N VAL A 37 3.46 14.89 25.93
CA VAL A 37 4.87 14.87 25.48
C VAL A 37 5.69 13.74 26.11
N SER A 38 5.36 13.33 27.34
CA SER A 38 5.99 12.21 28.04
C SER A 38 5.75 10.84 27.38
N ALA A 39 4.56 10.60 26.81
CA ALA A 39 4.22 9.33 26.16
C ALA A 39 4.96 9.12 24.83
N LEU A 40 5.31 10.21 24.15
CA LEU A 40 6.18 10.18 22.96
C LEU A 40 7.61 9.75 23.33
N CYS A 41 8.15 10.29 24.43
CA CYS A 41 9.47 9.91 24.91
C CYS A 41 9.54 8.41 25.25
N GLU A 42 8.50 7.86 25.88
CA GLU A 42 8.41 6.43 26.20
C GLU A 42 8.23 5.54 24.94
N PHE A 43 7.42 5.97 23.97
CA PHE A 43 7.25 5.26 22.69
C PHE A 43 8.54 5.15 21.87
N PHE A 44 9.39 6.18 21.92
CA PHE A 44 10.70 6.14 21.26
C PHE A 44 11.77 5.42 22.09
N SER A 45 11.59 5.26 23.40
CA SER A 45 12.57 4.62 24.28
C SER A 45 12.38 3.11 24.47
N GLU A 46 11.14 2.63 24.53
CA GLU A 46 10.86 1.23 24.87
C GLU A 46 10.06 0.56 23.76
N GLY A 47 10.77 -0.04 22.81
CA GLY A 47 10.17 -0.84 21.77
C GLY A 47 9.64 -2.17 22.31
N GLU A 48 8.47 -2.20 22.95
CA GLU A 48 7.63 -3.42 23.04
C GLU A 48 6.19 -3.14 23.54
N ASP A 49 5.26 -3.94 23.00
CA ASP A 49 3.85 -4.17 23.34
C ASP A 49 2.80 -3.04 23.30
N ALA A 50 2.21 -2.86 22.11
CA ALA A 50 1.15 -1.88 21.82
C ALA A 50 -0.28 -2.36 22.17
N GLY A 51 -0.43 -3.44 22.95
CA GLY A 51 -1.75 -4.05 23.24
C GLY A 51 -2.67 -3.16 24.07
N ASN A 52 -2.16 -2.57 25.16
CA ASN A 52 -2.94 -1.80 26.14
C ASN A 52 -2.52 -0.32 26.27
N PHE A 53 -1.67 0.17 25.36
CA PHE A 53 -1.14 1.53 25.36
C PHE A 53 -2.23 2.60 25.23
N PHE A 54 -3.19 2.39 24.32
CA PHE A 54 -4.23 3.38 24.03
C PHE A 54 -5.30 3.48 25.12
N GLU A 55 -5.72 2.38 25.75
CA GLU A 55 -6.65 2.41 26.89
C GLU A 55 -6.02 3.09 28.12
N THR A 56 -4.73 2.85 28.35
CA THR A 56 -3.96 3.46 29.45
C THR A 56 -3.75 4.96 29.26
N ILE A 57 -3.70 5.44 28.01
CA ILE A 57 -3.56 6.86 27.67
C ILE A 57 -4.90 7.59 27.63
N ALA A 58 -5.96 6.94 27.14
CA ALA A 58 -7.31 7.51 27.12
C ALA A 58 -7.82 7.89 28.52
N SER A 59 -7.46 7.09 29.53
CA SER A 59 -7.79 7.33 30.94
C SER A 59 -6.97 8.45 31.61
N ARG A 60 -5.97 9.02 30.92
CA ARG A 60 -5.06 10.07 31.44
C ARG A 60 -5.16 11.41 30.70
N MET A 61 -6.04 11.51 29.70
CA MET A 61 -6.23 12.74 28.92
C MET A 61 -7.07 13.78 29.67
N PRO A 62 -6.69 15.07 29.69
CA PRO A 62 -7.55 16.17 30.10
C PRO A 62 -8.87 16.21 29.32
N GLU A 63 -9.94 16.71 29.93
CA GLU A 63 -11.29 16.79 29.34
C GLU A 63 -11.34 17.59 28.01
N SER A 64 -10.40 18.52 27.79
CA SER A 64 -10.28 19.22 26.51
C SER A 64 -9.79 18.31 25.38
N GLN A 65 -8.88 17.37 25.68
CA GLN A 65 -8.31 16.44 24.72
C GLN A 65 -9.26 15.28 24.40
N GLN A 66 -10.05 14.82 25.39
CA GLN A 66 -11.10 13.82 25.16
C GLN A 66 -12.16 14.32 24.19
N ARG A 67 -12.57 15.60 24.30
CA ARG A 67 -13.54 16.21 23.37
C ARG A 67 -13.04 16.28 21.93
N GLU A 68 -11.78 16.65 21.72
CA GLU A 68 -11.21 16.67 20.37
C GLU A 68 -11.04 15.25 19.79
N TYR A 69 -10.79 14.25 20.65
CA TYR A 69 -10.77 12.85 20.26
C TYR A 69 -12.15 12.36 19.80
N GLU A 70 -13.19 12.61 20.60
CA GLU A 70 -14.57 12.23 20.28
C GLU A 70 -15.05 12.91 18.99
N ARG A 71 -14.75 14.20 18.84
CA ARG A 71 -15.00 14.96 17.61
C ARG A 71 -14.38 14.28 16.38
N MET A 72 -13.10 13.94 16.46
CA MET A 72 -12.39 13.29 15.36
C MET A 72 -12.97 11.92 15.00
N GLU A 73 -13.31 11.09 15.99
CA GLU A 73 -13.93 9.78 15.74
C GLU A 73 -15.33 9.92 15.12
N SER A 74 -16.10 10.94 15.51
CA SER A 74 -17.39 11.26 14.87
C SER A 74 -17.21 11.56 13.37
N VAL A 75 -16.30 12.48 13.03
CA VAL A 75 -16.03 12.84 11.63
C VAL A 75 -15.50 11.64 10.83
N PHE A 76 -14.67 10.78 11.43
CA PHE A 76 -14.22 9.54 10.78
C PHE A 76 -15.37 8.59 10.46
N SER A 77 -16.28 8.38 11.40
CA SER A 77 -17.46 7.54 11.20
C SER A 77 -18.34 8.09 10.07
N GLU A 78 -18.52 9.41 10.00
CA GLU A 78 -19.25 10.07 8.92
C GLU A 78 -18.56 9.91 7.56
N ILE A 79 -17.23 10.09 7.49
CA ILE A 79 -16.44 9.86 6.26
C ILE A 79 -16.58 8.40 5.79
N GLU A 80 -16.44 7.43 6.70
CA GLU A 80 -16.57 6.01 6.36
C GLU A 80 -17.95 5.69 5.79
N LYS A 81 -18.99 6.22 6.43
CA LYS A 81 -20.38 6.06 5.98
C LYS A 81 -20.59 6.66 4.59
N ALA A 82 -20.21 7.92 4.39
CA ALA A 82 -20.39 8.62 3.11
C ALA A 82 -19.65 7.93 1.95
N LEU A 83 -18.44 7.42 2.22
CA LEU A 83 -17.70 6.63 1.22
C LEU A 83 -18.32 5.26 0.98
N SER A 84 -18.86 4.60 2.02
CA SER A 84 -19.52 3.31 1.87
C SER A 84 -20.78 3.39 1.02
N GLU A 85 -21.54 4.47 1.14
CA GLU A 85 -22.75 4.70 0.32
C GLU A 85 -22.45 4.89 -1.17
N ARG A 86 -21.18 5.15 -1.51
CA ARG A 86 -20.67 5.31 -2.89
C ARG A 86 -19.78 4.15 -3.36
N ASP A 87 -19.77 3.02 -2.64
CA ASP A 87 -18.88 1.88 -2.91
C ASP A 87 -17.36 2.22 -2.86
N LEU A 88 -16.99 3.28 -2.14
CA LEU A 88 -15.63 3.80 -2.02
C LEU A 88 -14.95 3.44 -0.69
N SER A 89 -15.45 2.46 0.07
CA SER A 89 -14.90 2.07 1.39
C SER A 89 -13.40 1.69 1.34
N GLY A 90 -12.87 1.34 0.16
CA GLY A 90 -11.43 1.10 -0.05
C GLY A 90 -10.53 2.34 0.07
N ARG A 91 -11.09 3.55 0.00
CA ARG A 91 -10.38 4.84 0.07
C ARG A 91 -10.53 5.54 1.43
N ALA A 92 -11.18 4.90 2.41
CA ALA A 92 -11.49 5.53 3.70
C ALA A 92 -10.26 6.09 4.42
N GLU A 93 -9.15 5.36 4.42
CA GLU A 93 -7.94 5.78 5.12
C GLU A 93 -7.28 7.02 4.48
N GLU A 94 -7.41 7.16 3.16
CA GLU A 94 -6.94 8.34 2.43
C GLU A 94 -7.79 9.56 2.75
N ALA A 95 -9.12 9.41 2.76
CA ALA A 95 -10.04 10.50 3.11
C ALA A 95 -9.83 10.96 4.56
N LYS A 96 -9.66 10.03 5.49
CA LYS A 96 -9.33 10.34 6.89
C LYS A 96 -7.99 11.05 7.02
N ALA A 97 -6.97 10.66 6.24
CA ALA A 97 -5.69 11.34 6.24
C ALA A 97 -5.79 12.78 5.71
N ILE A 98 -6.53 12.99 4.61
CA ILE A 98 -6.81 14.34 4.10
C ILE A 98 -7.53 15.18 5.14
N TYR A 99 -8.56 14.61 5.79
CA TYR A 99 -9.27 15.30 6.86
C TYR A 99 -8.32 15.74 7.97
N LEU A 100 -7.54 14.80 8.52
CA LEU A 100 -6.62 15.10 9.61
C LEU A 100 -5.58 16.17 9.27
N VAL A 101 -5.02 16.12 8.07
CA VAL A 101 -3.84 16.92 7.72
C VAL A 101 -4.22 18.27 7.12
N PHE A 102 -5.33 18.33 6.36
CA PHE A 102 -5.66 19.51 5.58
C PHE A 102 -7.04 20.11 5.88
N LEU A 103 -7.97 19.31 6.39
CA LEU A 103 -9.38 19.73 6.52
C LEU A 103 -9.91 19.63 7.96
N TYR A 104 -9.04 19.53 8.96
CA TYR A 104 -9.45 19.24 10.33
C TYR A 104 -10.47 20.26 10.85
N GLU A 105 -10.18 21.55 10.66
CA GLU A 105 -11.07 22.65 11.05
C GLU A 105 -12.41 22.65 10.30
N LYS A 106 -12.51 21.94 9.17
CA LYS A 106 -13.71 21.86 8.33
C LYS A 106 -14.58 20.64 8.65
N GLY A 107 -14.10 19.71 9.47
CA GLY A 107 -14.75 18.42 9.72
C GLY A 107 -16.17 18.51 10.30
N GLU A 108 -16.47 19.56 11.06
CA GLU A 108 -17.79 19.76 11.69
C GLU A 108 -18.76 20.55 10.80
N GLN A 109 -18.34 20.96 9.61
CA GLN A 109 -19.24 21.66 8.70
C GLN A 109 -20.33 20.69 8.22
N PRO A 110 -21.62 21.10 8.22
CA PRO A 110 -22.69 20.24 7.73
C PRO A 110 -22.42 19.72 6.31
N GLY A 111 -22.50 18.41 6.12
CA GLY A 111 -22.25 17.77 4.84
C GLY A 111 -20.76 17.66 4.45
N PHE A 112 -19.84 17.90 5.38
CA PHE A 112 -18.40 17.75 5.14
C PHE A 112 -18.04 16.38 4.56
N ALA A 113 -18.48 15.30 5.22
CA ALA A 113 -18.17 13.93 4.81
C ALA A 113 -18.70 13.61 3.41
N GLU A 114 -19.94 14.01 3.10
CA GLU A 114 -20.56 13.86 1.78
C GLU A 114 -19.77 14.61 0.71
N LYS A 115 -19.41 15.87 0.99
CA LYS A 115 -18.65 16.69 0.07
C LYS A 115 -17.24 16.14 -0.18
N LEU A 116 -16.62 15.56 0.84
CA LEU A 116 -15.33 14.88 0.69
C LEU A 116 -15.50 13.60 -0.14
N ALA A 117 -16.52 12.81 0.12
CA ALA A 117 -16.82 11.60 -0.64
C ALA A 117 -17.12 11.89 -2.13
N ASP A 118 -17.83 12.99 -2.44
CA ASP A 118 -18.04 13.47 -3.82
C ASP A 118 -16.71 13.75 -4.56
N CYS A 119 -15.68 14.23 -3.85
CA CYS A 119 -14.36 14.44 -4.46
C CYS A 119 -13.72 13.11 -4.84
N PHE A 120 -13.85 12.09 -4.00
CA PHE A 120 -13.34 10.74 -4.27
C PHE A 120 -14.10 10.02 -5.38
N GLU A 121 -15.39 10.29 -5.53
CA GLU A 121 -16.22 9.74 -6.60
C GLU A 121 -15.87 10.35 -7.97
N LYS A 122 -15.62 11.67 -8.01
CA LYS A 122 -15.24 12.39 -9.24
C LYS A 122 -13.76 12.23 -9.62
N GLY A 123 -12.91 11.97 -8.63
CA GLY A 123 -11.46 11.81 -8.80
C GLY A 123 -11.09 10.43 -9.34
N GLU A 124 -11.21 10.25 -10.66
CA GLU A 124 -10.88 8.98 -11.35
C GLU A 124 -9.43 8.52 -11.12
N ASP A 125 -8.51 9.48 -10.98
CA ASP A 125 -7.12 9.27 -10.61
C ASP A 125 -6.66 10.26 -9.52
N MET A 126 -5.40 10.12 -9.11
CA MET A 126 -4.85 10.92 -8.00
C MET A 126 -4.77 12.41 -8.33
N ASP A 127 -4.48 12.78 -9.58
CA ASP A 127 -4.38 14.18 -9.99
C ASP A 127 -5.77 14.81 -10.03
N ALA A 128 -6.75 14.11 -10.62
CA ALA A 128 -8.14 14.52 -10.63
C ALA A 128 -8.72 14.67 -9.20
N LEU A 129 -8.39 13.74 -8.30
CA LEU A 129 -8.81 13.82 -6.90
C LEU A 129 -8.26 15.06 -6.20
N ILE A 130 -6.97 15.38 -6.42
CA ILE A 130 -6.34 16.57 -5.83
C ILE A 130 -7.06 17.83 -6.28
N GLU A 131 -7.38 17.94 -7.57
CA GLU A 131 -8.11 19.08 -8.13
C GLU A 131 -9.54 19.19 -7.58
N GLU A 132 -10.27 18.08 -7.46
CA GLU A 132 -11.61 18.09 -6.87
C GLU A 132 -11.57 18.51 -5.39
N ILE A 133 -10.59 18.03 -4.60
CA ILE A 133 -10.42 18.46 -3.20
C ILE A 133 -10.09 19.95 -3.12
N ARG A 134 -9.22 20.46 -4.00
CA ARG A 134 -8.89 21.90 -4.07
C ARG A 134 -10.12 22.73 -4.36
N LYS A 135 -10.89 22.34 -5.37
CA LYS A 135 -12.12 23.01 -5.76
C LYS A 135 -13.16 22.99 -4.65
N ALA A 136 -13.29 21.86 -3.94
CA ALA A 136 -14.27 21.69 -2.88
C ALA A 136 -13.91 22.46 -1.61
N PHE A 137 -12.63 22.46 -1.21
CA PHE A 137 -12.21 22.91 0.12
C PHE A 137 -11.22 24.06 0.14
N GLY A 138 -10.68 24.48 -1.01
CA GLY A 138 -9.77 25.63 -1.11
C GLY A 138 -8.42 25.41 -0.42
N ILE A 139 -7.83 24.21 -0.55
CA ILE A 139 -6.52 23.90 0.02
C ILE A 139 -5.38 24.46 -0.85
N SER A 140 -4.31 24.98 -0.23
CA SER A 140 -3.16 25.62 -0.90
C SER A 140 -1.88 24.78 -0.90
N VAL A 141 -1.99 23.49 -0.62
CA VAL A 141 -0.85 22.57 -0.46
C VAL A 141 -0.32 22.08 -1.82
N SER A 142 0.98 21.78 -1.90
CA SER A 142 1.61 21.28 -3.12
C SER A 142 1.07 19.91 -3.54
N ASP A 143 1.06 19.63 -4.85
CA ASP A 143 0.66 18.33 -5.40
C ASP A 143 1.52 17.21 -4.82
N ASP A 144 2.83 17.43 -4.74
CA ASP A 144 3.80 16.45 -4.26
C ASP A 144 3.51 16.02 -2.82
N ASP A 145 3.16 16.98 -1.94
CA ASP A 145 2.82 16.69 -0.55
C ASP A 145 1.49 15.92 -0.44
N LEU A 146 0.46 16.29 -1.21
CA LEU A 146 -0.83 15.58 -1.19
C LEU A 146 -0.68 14.15 -1.71
N LYS A 147 0.05 13.97 -2.81
CA LYS A 147 0.34 12.65 -3.39
C LYS A 147 1.09 11.78 -2.40
N ALA A 148 2.10 12.34 -1.73
CA ALA A 148 2.85 11.61 -0.74
C ALA A 148 1.98 11.18 0.46
N LEU A 149 1.09 12.06 0.92
CA LEU A 149 0.13 11.75 1.98
C LEU A 149 -0.83 10.62 1.58
N LEU A 150 -1.44 10.71 0.41
CA LEU A 150 -2.40 9.73 -0.09
C LEU A 150 -1.77 8.35 -0.27
N ASN A 151 -0.56 8.32 -0.83
CA ASN A 151 0.21 7.09 -0.96
C ASN A 151 0.55 6.49 0.41
N ALA A 152 0.94 7.31 1.39
CA ALA A 152 1.18 6.88 2.76
C ALA A 152 -0.07 6.32 3.45
N ALA A 153 -1.20 7.00 3.29
CA ALA A 153 -2.47 6.65 3.93
C ALA A 153 -3.07 5.36 3.37
N SER A 154 -2.88 5.08 2.08
CA SER A 154 -3.35 3.86 1.41
C SER A 154 -2.32 2.71 1.41
N ALA A 155 -1.08 2.96 1.83
CA ALA A 155 0.06 2.07 1.63
C ALA A 155 -0.18 0.61 2.04
N ASP A 156 -1.06 0.38 3.01
CA ASP A 156 -1.25 -0.92 3.67
C ASP A 156 -2.60 -1.60 3.34
N VAL A 157 -3.43 -0.99 2.48
CA VAL A 157 -4.65 -1.59 1.90
C VAL A 157 -4.49 -1.76 0.39
N ILE A 158 -4.99 -2.83 -0.20
CA ILE A 158 -5.02 -3.02 -1.66
C ILE A 158 -6.38 -2.57 -2.20
N ASN A 159 -6.36 -1.71 -3.20
CA ASN A 159 -7.56 -1.35 -3.94
C ASN A 159 -8.02 -2.54 -4.82
N LEU A 160 -9.24 -3.01 -4.58
CA LEU A 160 -9.88 -4.13 -5.30
C LEU A 160 -10.86 -3.67 -6.38
N SER A 161 -11.07 -2.37 -6.59
CA SER A 161 -11.98 -1.85 -7.62
C SER A 161 -11.62 -2.43 -9.00
N GLY A 162 -12.59 -2.80 -9.82
CA GLY A 162 -12.35 -3.39 -11.14
C GLY A 162 -11.79 -4.82 -11.13
N TYR A 163 -11.70 -5.47 -9.96
CA TYR A 163 -11.50 -6.90 -9.90
C TYR A 163 -12.77 -7.60 -10.36
N GLU A 164 -12.64 -8.67 -11.15
CA GLU A 164 -13.78 -9.49 -11.61
C GLU A 164 -14.40 -10.24 -10.44
N ASN A 165 -13.57 -10.86 -9.59
CA ASN A 165 -14.04 -11.49 -8.36
C ASN A 165 -12.91 -11.57 -7.31
N PRO A 166 -12.86 -10.64 -6.35
CA PRO A 166 -11.78 -10.61 -5.37
C PRO A 166 -11.75 -11.81 -4.42
N LYS A 167 -12.86 -12.55 -4.29
CA LYS A 167 -12.96 -13.74 -3.44
C LYS A 167 -12.33 -14.99 -4.07
N THR A 168 -12.08 -14.96 -5.38
CA THR A 168 -11.48 -16.07 -6.12
C THR A 168 -10.18 -15.61 -6.78
N LYS A 169 -9.08 -16.34 -6.56
CA LYS A 169 -7.84 -16.05 -7.28
C LYS A 169 -8.02 -16.40 -8.76
N ASN A 170 -7.93 -15.40 -9.63
CA ASN A 170 -8.15 -15.54 -11.08
C ASN A 170 -7.11 -14.73 -11.88
N ALA A 171 -6.95 -15.09 -13.15
CA ALA A 171 -5.89 -14.59 -14.00
C ALA A 171 -6.05 -13.09 -14.34
N HIS A 172 -7.29 -12.64 -14.54
CA HIS A 172 -7.61 -11.24 -14.85
C HIS A 172 -7.24 -10.30 -13.71
N ASP A 173 -7.63 -10.66 -12.48
CA ASP A 173 -7.30 -9.90 -11.28
C ASP A 173 -5.81 -9.93 -10.95
N LEU A 174 -5.11 -11.05 -11.22
CA LEU A 174 -3.65 -11.11 -11.10
C LEU A 174 -2.96 -10.13 -12.07
N ALA A 175 -3.44 -10.07 -13.33
CA ALA A 175 -2.92 -9.11 -14.29
C ALA A 175 -3.19 -7.65 -13.88
N LEU A 176 -4.38 -7.37 -13.34
CA LEU A 176 -4.74 -6.04 -12.84
C LEU A 176 -3.91 -5.67 -11.61
N PHE A 177 -3.69 -6.59 -10.68
CA PHE A 177 -2.84 -6.41 -9.50
C PHE A 177 -1.41 -6.03 -9.92
N ALA A 178 -0.83 -6.71 -10.91
CA ALA A 178 0.49 -6.39 -11.43
C ALA A 178 0.55 -4.99 -12.06
N LYS A 179 -0.47 -4.61 -12.86
CA LYS A 179 -0.58 -3.26 -13.43
C LYS A 179 -0.63 -2.20 -12.32
N ARG A 180 -1.42 -2.44 -11.27
CA ARG A 180 -1.52 -1.53 -10.12
C ARG A 180 -0.26 -1.44 -9.31
N ALA A 181 0.46 -2.54 -9.10
CA ALA A 181 1.74 -2.52 -8.42
C ALA A 181 2.75 -1.63 -9.17
N LYS A 182 2.76 -1.71 -10.51
CA LYS A 182 3.56 -0.82 -11.36
C LYS A 182 3.12 0.65 -11.26
N THR A 183 1.84 0.95 -11.49
CA THR A 183 1.32 2.32 -11.45
C THR A 183 1.45 2.96 -10.07
N GLY A 184 1.29 2.16 -9.00
CA GLY A 184 1.48 2.57 -7.62
C GLY A 184 2.94 2.70 -7.18
N GLY A 185 3.89 2.52 -8.11
CA GLY A 185 5.31 2.76 -7.84
C GLY A 185 5.93 1.84 -6.79
N TRP A 186 5.50 0.57 -6.73
CA TRP A 186 6.05 -0.39 -5.79
C TRP A 186 7.54 -0.62 -6.05
N GLY A 187 8.30 -0.82 -4.96
CA GLY A 187 9.74 -1.05 -5.01
C GLY A 187 10.11 -2.52 -5.17
N TYR A 188 11.39 -2.75 -5.49
CA TYR A 188 11.97 -4.10 -5.45
C TYR A 188 12.83 -4.27 -4.21
N VAL A 189 12.50 -5.24 -3.36
CA VAL A 189 13.34 -5.70 -2.24
C VAL A 189 13.29 -7.22 -2.16
N TRP A 190 14.45 -7.85 -2.16
CA TRP A 190 14.58 -9.31 -2.13
C TRP A 190 13.83 -9.92 -0.95
N GLY A 191 13.03 -10.96 -1.20
CA GLY A 191 12.29 -11.69 -0.18
C GLY A 191 11.04 -10.98 0.34
N THR A 192 10.58 -9.90 -0.29
CA THR A 192 9.32 -9.21 0.04
C THR A 192 8.21 -9.57 -0.93
N TYR A 193 6.95 -9.41 -0.53
CA TYR A 193 5.78 -9.94 -1.23
C TYR A 193 4.60 -8.96 -1.30
N GLY A 194 4.89 -7.66 -1.28
CA GLY A 194 3.91 -6.59 -1.39
C GLY A 194 3.54 -5.95 -0.05
N GLU A 195 4.19 -6.37 1.04
CA GLU A 195 4.12 -5.68 2.32
C GLU A 195 4.72 -4.27 2.24
N VAL A 196 4.27 -3.37 3.12
CA VAL A 196 4.88 -2.04 3.27
C VAL A 196 6.24 -2.19 3.95
N LEU A 197 7.30 -1.70 3.30
CA LEU A 197 8.65 -1.76 3.82
C LEU A 197 8.82 -0.73 4.96
N THR A 198 8.65 -1.19 6.19
CA THR A 198 8.97 -0.39 7.38
C THR A 198 10.47 -0.45 7.69
N GLY A 199 10.96 0.49 8.52
CA GLY A 199 12.35 0.43 8.99
C GLY A 199 12.69 -0.91 9.67
N ARG A 200 11.76 -1.45 10.48
CA ARG A 200 11.90 -2.78 11.11
C ARG A 200 11.95 -3.91 10.08
N ALA A 201 11.00 -3.93 9.15
CA ALA A 201 10.96 -4.94 8.09
C ALA A 201 12.23 -4.91 7.24
N PHE A 202 12.72 -3.71 6.89
CA PHE A 202 13.96 -3.55 6.16
C PHE A 202 15.18 -4.11 6.92
N GLN A 203 15.32 -3.82 8.22
CA GLN A 203 16.40 -4.39 9.03
C GLN A 203 16.29 -5.92 9.16
N GLN A 204 15.08 -6.46 9.27
CA GLN A 204 14.85 -7.91 9.29
C GLN A 204 15.28 -8.56 7.96
N LYS A 205 14.88 -7.98 6.82
CA LYS A 205 15.26 -8.48 5.50
C LYS A 205 16.77 -8.37 5.27
N LEU A 206 17.42 -7.28 5.69
CA LEU A 206 18.87 -7.13 5.60
C LEU A 206 19.64 -8.19 6.40
N LYS A 207 19.11 -8.60 7.56
CA LYS A 207 19.67 -9.72 8.34
C LYS A 207 19.44 -11.08 7.66
N GLN A 208 18.28 -11.26 7.04
CA GLN A 208 17.89 -12.50 6.37
C GLN A 208 18.65 -12.71 5.05
N TYR A 209 18.87 -11.63 4.29
CA TYR A 209 19.45 -11.64 2.94
C TYR A 209 20.55 -10.57 2.81
N PRO A 210 21.66 -10.70 3.56
CA PRO A 210 22.70 -9.68 3.60
C PRO A 210 23.43 -9.52 2.26
N ALA A 211 23.56 -10.60 1.47
CA ALA A 211 24.24 -10.57 0.18
C ALA A 211 23.40 -9.86 -0.89
N GLU A 212 22.09 -10.10 -0.90
CA GLU A 212 21.17 -9.60 -1.92
C GLU A 212 20.75 -8.14 -1.66
N ILE A 213 20.68 -7.74 -0.40
CA ILE A 213 20.19 -6.41 0.02
C ILE A 213 21.34 -5.47 0.40
N GLY A 214 22.44 -5.99 0.95
CA GLY A 214 23.48 -5.19 1.60
C GLY A 214 24.12 -4.13 0.70
N ALA A 215 24.41 -4.47 -0.56
CA ALA A 215 25.01 -3.55 -1.51
C ALA A 215 24.10 -2.34 -1.84
N GLU A 216 22.78 -2.54 -1.74
CA GLU A 216 21.77 -1.55 -2.14
C GLU A 216 21.06 -0.91 -0.94
N LYS A 217 21.56 -1.11 0.29
CA LYS A 217 20.88 -0.67 1.52
C LYS A 217 20.49 0.81 1.47
N LYS A 218 21.40 1.67 0.98
CA LYS A 218 21.22 3.12 0.94
C LYS A 218 20.09 3.48 -0.02
N PHE A 219 20.14 2.92 -1.23
CA PHE A 219 19.11 3.15 -2.23
C PHE A 219 17.73 2.69 -1.72
N ILE A 220 17.65 1.49 -1.15
CA ILE A 220 16.40 0.95 -0.60
C ILE A 220 15.86 1.87 0.49
N SER A 221 16.70 2.27 1.45
CA SER A 221 16.27 3.14 2.55
C SER A 221 15.78 4.51 2.08
N GLU A 222 16.39 5.07 1.03
CA GLU A 222 16.04 6.40 0.52
C GLU A 222 14.83 6.40 -0.41
N ASN A 223 14.48 5.25 -1.03
CA ASN A 223 13.47 5.20 -2.10
C ASN A 223 12.25 4.35 -1.79
N TYR A 224 12.36 3.35 -0.92
CA TYR A 224 11.33 2.32 -0.74
C TYR A 224 10.76 2.20 0.67
N LEU A 225 11.33 2.88 1.69
CA LEU A 225 10.68 2.93 3.00
C LEU A 225 9.28 3.56 2.89
N GLY A 226 8.31 2.95 3.56
CA GLY A 226 6.90 3.38 3.51
C GLY A 226 6.17 2.99 2.22
N LYS A 227 6.85 2.40 1.22
CA LYS A 227 6.23 1.86 0.00
C LYS A 227 6.04 0.36 0.12
N ARG A 228 5.14 -0.18 -0.69
CA ARG A 228 5.06 -1.63 -0.88
C ARG A 228 6.25 -2.12 -1.69
N THR A 229 6.83 -3.24 -1.29
CA THR A 229 7.96 -3.85 -2.01
C THR A 229 7.72 -5.31 -2.28
N VAL A 230 8.22 -5.77 -3.42
CA VAL A 230 8.15 -7.17 -3.87
C VAL A 230 9.50 -7.62 -4.40
N ASP A 231 9.77 -8.92 -4.42
CA ASP A 231 10.68 -9.51 -5.41
C ASP A 231 9.87 -10.08 -6.59
N CYS A 232 10.54 -10.73 -7.55
CA CYS A 232 9.91 -11.22 -8.77
C CYS A 232 8.70 -12.13 -8.50
N VAL A 233 8.89 -13.22 -7.75
CA VAL A 233 7.83 -14.15 -7.38
C VAL A 233 6.93 -13.58 -6.30
N GLY A 234 7.45 -12.68 -5.46
CA GLY A 234 6.76 -11.93 -4.42
C GLY A 234 5.63 -11.09 -4.96
N LEU A 235 5.72 -10.58 -6.20
CA LEU A 235 4.61 -9.92 -6.86
C LEU A 235 3.42 -10.87 -7.08
N ILE A 236 3.69 -12.13 -7.48
CA ILE A 236 2.65 -13.15 -7.64
C ILE A 236 2.14 -13.62 -6.27
N LYS A 237 3.04 -13.88 -5.32
CA LYS A 237 2.68 -14.30 -3.96
C LYS A 237 1.84 -13.25 -3.26
N GLY A 238 2.12 -11.96 -3.46
CA GLY A 238 1.33 -10.87 -2.90
C GLY A 238 -0.14 -10.94 -3.31
N TYR A 239 -0.43 -11.25 -4.57
CA TYR A 239 -1.81 -11.48 -5.03
C TYR A 239 -2.43 -12.74 -4.42
N LEU A 240 -1.69 -13.85 -4.39
CA LEU A 240 -2.17 -15.11 -3.80
C LEU A 240 -2.50 -14.96 -2.31
N TRP A 241 -1.70 -14.18 -1.59
CA TRP A 241 -1.81 -13.94 -0.17
C TRP A 241 -2.71 -12.76 0.22
N LEU A 242 -3.26 -12.06 -0.78
CA LEU A 242 -4.21 -10.97 -0.56
C LEU A 242 -5.52 -11.49 0.03
N ASP A 243 -5.88 -11.01 1.22
CA ASP A 243 -7.19 -11.16 1.81
C ASP A 243 -8.16 -10.14 1.17
N PRO A 244 -9.28 -10.58 0.56
CA PRO A 244 -10.24 -9.67 -0.04
C PRO A 244 -11.10 -8.90 0.98
N GLU A 245 -11.28 -9.43 2.18
CA GLU A 245 -12.09 -8.82 3.24
C GLU A 245 -11.26 -7.75 3.97
N THR A 246 -10.04 -8.11 4.40
CA THR A 246 -9.15 -7.17 5.08
C THR A 246 -8.37 -6.27 4.11
N LYS A 247 -8.36 -6.64 2.81
CA LYS A 247 -7.62 -5.97 1.72
C LYS A 247 -6.11 -5.90 1.98
N ARG A 248 -5.58 -6.85 2.75
CA ARG A 248 -4.18 -6.92 3.18
C ARG A 248 -3.51 -8.17 2.65
N ILE A 249 -2.20 -8.09 2.48
CA ILE A 249 -1.40 -9.23 2.06
C ILE A 249 -0.89 -9.92 3.31
N GLU A 250 -1.34 -11.16 3.53
CA GLU A 250 -1.06 -11.93 4.74
C GLU A 250 -0.20 -13.14 4.40
N TYR A 251 1.00 -13.21 4.98
CA TYR A 251 1.99 -14.23 4.65
C TYR A 251 1.40 -15.65 4.71
N GLY A 252 1.52 -16.41 3.60
CA GLY A 252 1.07 -17.79 3.53
C GLY A 252 -0.44 -18.02 3.52
N ARG A 253 -1.26 -16.95 3.42
CA ARG A 253 -2.72 -17.07 3.43
C ARG A 253 -3.25 -18.02 2.35
N GLY A 254 -4.32 -18.73 2.66
CA GLY A 254 -5.02 -19.60 1.71
C GLY A 254 -4.27 -20.90 1.37
N GLY A 255 -3.23 -21.24 2.12
CA GLY A 255 -2.41 -22.44 1.87
C GLY A 255 -1.53 -22.34 0.61
N HIS A 256 -1.39 -21.14 0.04
CA HIS A 256 -0.53 -20.90 -1.10
C HIS A 256 0.94 -20.99 -0.67
N ALA A 257 1.72 -21.79 -1.40
CA ALA A 257 3.08 -22.11 -1.01
C ALA A 257 4.03 -20.90 -1.07
N ASP A 258 4.88 -20.76 -0.05
CA ASP A 258 6.02 -19.85 -0.11
C ASP A 258 7.17 -20.52 -0.88
N VAL A 259 7.34 -20.13 -2.15
CA VAL A 259 8.35 -20.67 -3.05
C VAL A 259 9.04 -19.55 -3.83
N GLY A 260 10.26 -19.84 -4.30
CA GLY A 260 10.97 -19.02 -5.29
C GLY A 260 10.34 -19.13 -6.68
N ALA A 261 10.84 -18.35 -7.64
CA ALA A 261 10.41 -18.39 -9.04
C ALA A 261 10.48 -19.81 -9.64
N ASP A 262 11.59 -20.52 -9.40
CA ASP A 262 11.79 -21.89 -9.90
C ASP A 262 10.82 -22.88 -9.23
N GLY A 263 10.63 -22.78 -7.91
CA GLY A 263 9.67 -23.61 -7.20
C GLY A 263 8.21 -23.35 -7.65
N MET A 264 7.88 -22.12 -8.03
CA MET A 264 6.58 -21.78 -8.63
C MET A 264 6.41 -22.48 -9.97
N PHE A 265 7.45 -22.44 -10.82
CA PHE A 265 7.48 -23.14 -12.10
C PHE A 265 7.38 -24.66 -11.95
N GLU A 266 8.11 -25.25 -11.01
CA GLU A 266 8.08 -26.68 -10.73
C GLU A 266 6.69 -27.16 -10.29
N LYS A 267 6.03 -26.41 -9.40
CA LYS A 267 4.69 -26.75 -8.88
C LYS A 267 3.55 -26.53 -9.87
N ALA A 268 3.75 -25.74 -10.92
CA ALA A 268 2.72 -25.53 -11.94
C ALA A 268 2.40 -26.84 -12.69
N LYS A 269 1.10 -27.16 -12.71
CA LYS A 269 0.54 -28.34 -13.42
C LYS A 269 0.51 -28.14 -14.93
N GLU A 270 0.23 -26.91 -15.37
CA GLU A 270 0.21 -26.53 -16.77
C GLU A 270 1.29 -25.48 -17.03
N LYS A 271 2.20 -25.81 -17.93
CA LYS A 271 3.35 -24.99 -18.34
C LYS A 271 3.87 -25.47 -19.68
N GLY A 272 4.62 -24.61 -20.38
CA GLY A 272 5.16 -24.94 -21.69
C GLY A 272 6.22 -23.96 -22.15
N ARG A 273 6.79 -24.19 -23.34
CA ARG A 273 7.76 -23.26 -23.95
C ARG A 273 7.08 -21.93 -24.26
N ILE A 274 7.81 -20.82 -24.13
CA ILE A 274 7.25 -19.47 -24.34
C ILE A 274 6.61 -19.30 -25.73
N SER A 275 7.11 -20.03 -26.74
CA SER A 275 6.59 -20.03 -28.11
C SER A 275 5.15 -20.53 -28.24
N SER A 276 4.66 -21.30 -27.25
CA SER A 276 3.30 -21.85 -27.23
C SER A 276 2.40 -21.17 -26.17
N MET A 277 2.82 -20.01 -25.66
CA MET A 277 2.13 -19.36 -24.54
C MET A 277 0.69 -18.95 -24.91
N PRO A 278 -0.32 -19.33 -24.10
CA PRO A 278 -1.67 -18.79 -24.21
C PRO A 278 -1.67 -17.27 -24.05
N LYS A 279 -2.43 -16.55 -24.87
CA LYS A 279 -2.53 -15.08 -24.80
C LYS A 279 -3.55 -14.62 -23.74
N ILE A 280 -3.56 -15.26 -22.57
CA ILE A 280 -4.46 -14.97 -21.46
C ILE A 280 -3.73 -14.08 -20.45
N PRO A 281 -4.17 -12.83 -20.19
CA PRO A 281 -3.62 -12.02 -19.11
C PRO A 281 -3.63 -12.78 -17.77
N GLY A 282 -2.54 -12.70 -17.01
CA GLY A 282 -2.34 -13.42 -15.76
C GLY A 282 -1.48 -14.68 -15.90
N ILE A 283 -1.21 -15.15 -17.12
CA ILE A 283 -0.20 -16.18 -17.35
C ILE A 283 1.16 -15.68 -16.87
N ALA A 284 1.88 -16.49 -16.09
CA ALA A 284 3.23 -16.15 -15.69
C ALA A 284 4.24 -16.59 -16.75
N VAL A 285 5.21 -15.72 -17.02
CA VAL A 285 6.35 -15.98 -17.90
C VAL A 285 7.59 -16.20 -17.06
N TRP A 286 8.42 -17.16 -17.45
CA TRP A 286 9.49 -17.65 -16.59
C TRP A 286 10.78 -17.93 -17.38
N GLN A 287 11.89 -17.70 -16.68
CA GLN A 287 13.20 -18.23 -16.99
C GLN A 287 13.86 -18.65 -15.67
N LYS A 288 14.91 -19.45 -15.72
CA LYS A 288 15.58 -19.90 -14.50
C LYS A 288 15.94 -18.72 -13.59
N GLY A 289 15.44 -18.75 -12.36
CA GLY A 289 15.62 -17.73 -11.32
C GLY A 289 14.71 -16.51 -11.40
N HIS A 290 13.85 -16.36 -12.41
CA HIS A 290 13.06 -15.14 -12.60
C HIS A 290 11.67 -15.38 -13.21
N ILE A 291 10.69 -14.58 -12.78
CA ILE A 291 9.29 -14.72 -13.18
C ILE A 291 8.61 -13.36 -13.34
N GLY A 292 7.73 -13.25 -14.32
CA GLY A 292 6.90 -12.08 -14.59
C GLY A 292 5.46 -12.48 -14.92
N ILE A 293 4.59 -11.49 -15.11
CA ILE A 293 3.16 -11.68 -15.36
C ILE A 293 2.83 -11.08 -16.72
N TYR A 294 2.30 -11.88 -17.64
CA TYR A 294 1.77 -11.39 -18.91
C TYR A 294 0.47 -10.63 -18.66
N VAL A 295 0.36 -9.38 -19.15
CA VAL A 295 -0.76 -8.47 -18.81
C VAL A 295 -1.64 -8.10 -20.01
N GLY A 296 -1.51 -8.85 -21.11
CA GLY A 296 -2.20 -8.62 -22.37
C GLY A 296 -1.42 -7.70 -23.33
N GLY A 297 -1.86 -7.62 -24.59
CA GLY A 297 -1.28 -6.71 -25.59
C GLY A 297 0.20 -6.93 -25.88
N GLY A 298 0.73 -8.15 -25.67
CA GLY A 298 2.16 -8.42 -25.86
C GLY A 298 3.07 -7.85 -24.76
N LYS A 299 2.52 -7.49 -23.59
CA LYS A 299 3.24 -6.86 -22.48
C LYS A 299 3.37 -7.78 -21.27
N VAL A 300 4.48 -7.60 -20.54
CA VAL A 300 4.80 -8.31 -19.29
C VAL A 300 5.12 -7.29 -18.22
N ILE A 301 4.64 -7.53 -17.00
CA ILE A 301 5.07 -6.81 -15.80
C ILE A 301 5.91 -7.72 -14.92
N GLU A 302 7.05 -7.21 -14.46
CA GLU A 302 8.01 -7.94 -13.63
C GLU A 302 8.60 -7.02 -12.57
N ALA A 303 8.87 -7.54 -11.37
CA ALA A 303 9.72 -6.86 -10.41
C ALA A 303 11.18 -7.14 -10.79
N ALA A 304 11.83 -6.19 -11.46
CA ALA A 304 13.04 -6.44 -12.25
C ALA A 304 14.32 -6.48 -11.40
N ASN A 305 14.55 -5.44 -10.60
CA ASN A 305 15.71 -5.32 -9.71
C ASN A 305 15.54 -4.10 -8.78
N THR A 306 16.39 -3.99 -7.77
CA THR A 306 16.37 -2.93 -6.76
C THR A 306 16.41 -1.51 -7.33
N ARG A 307 17.09 -1.26 -8.45
CA ARG A 307 17.21 0.10 -9.01
C ARG A 307 16.00 0.49 -9.86
N THR A 308 15.36 -0.49 -10.47
CA THR A 308 14.26 -0.28 -11.43
C THR A 308 12.89 -0.41 -10.77
N GLY A 309 12.76 -1.26 -9.74
CA GLY A 309 11.47 -1.61 -9.15
C GLY A 309 10.65 -2.49 -10.11
N ILE A 310 9.39 -2.13 -10.30
CA ILE A 310 8.48 -2.84 -11.20
C ILE A 310 8.53 -2.26 -12.62
N LEU A 311 8.86 -3.12 -13.59
CA LEU A 311 9.03 -2.79 -14.99
C LEU A 311 7.89 -3.36 -15.84
N GLU A 312 7.57 -2.69 -16.95
CA GLU A 312 6.73 -3.25 -18.01
C GLU A 312 7.59 -3.35 -19.25
N THR A 313 7.64 -4.53 -19.86
CA THR A 313 8.40 -4.81 -21.06
C THR A 313 7.50 -5.44 -22.12
N ARG A 314 7.96 -5.39 -23.38
CA ARG A 314 7.36 -6.22 -24.43
C ARG A 314 7.78 -7.68 -24.17
N LEU A 315 6.83 -8.61 -24.27
CA LEU A 315 7.08 -10.04 -24.15
C LEU A 315 8.24 -10.48 -25.07
N SER A 316 8.27 -9.97 -26.30
CA SER A 316 9.28 -10.28 -27.31
C SER A 316 10.66 -9.70 -27.02
N ALA A 317 10.78 -8.74 -26.11
CA ALA A 317 12.05 -8.15 -25.70
C ALA A 317 12.65 -8.85 -24.48
N GLY A 318 11.88 -9.70 -23.79
CA GLY A 318 12.36 -10.48 -22.65
C GLY A 318 13.07 -11.76 -23.06
N THR A 319 13.83 -12.34 -22.12
CA THR A 319 14.57 -13.59 -22.29
C THR A 319 13.80 -14.82 -21.78
N TRP A 320 12.48 -14.69 -21.65
CA TRP A 320 11.57 -15.72 -21.15
C TRP A 320 11.68 -17.02 -21.95
N THR A 321 11.75 -18.15 -21.25
CA THR A 321 11.93 -19.46 -21.89
C THR A 321 10.65 -20.29 -21.85
N HIS A 322 9.84 -20.12 -20.79
CA HIS A 322 8.63 -20.88 -20.54
C HIS A 322 7.51 -19.97 -20.03
N TRP A 323 6.29 -20.50 -20.08
CA TRP A 323 5.13 -19.95 -19.40
C TRP A 323 4.57 -20.99 -18.43
N LEU A 324 3.79 -20.54 -17.45
CA LEU A 324 3.06 -21.40 -16.53
C LEU A 324 1.70 -20.78 -16.15
N LYS A 325 0.74 -21.64 -15.81
CA LYS A 325 -0.42 -21.25 -14.99
C LYS A 325 0.01 -21.28 -13.52
N VAL A 326 -0.06 -20.14 -12.85
CA VAL A 326 0.24 -19.98 -11.43
C VAL A 326 -0.66 -20.93 -10.60
N PRO A 327 -0.08 -21.80 -9.75
CA PRO A 327 -0.85 -22.66 -8.85
C PRO A 327 -1.81 -21.87 -7.96
N GLY A 328 -3.07 -22.31 -7.91
CA GLY A 328 -4.11 -21.67 -7.10
C GLY A 328 -4.79 -20.48 -7.76
N VAL A 329 -4.50 -20.17 -9.03
CA VAL A 329 -5.19 -19.16 -9.84
C VAL A 329 -6.08 -19.85 -10.86
N SER A 330 -7.33 -19.39 -11.00
CA SER A 330 -8.26 -19.81 -12.04
C SER A 330 -7.98 -19.08 -13.36
N TYR A 331 -8.13 -19.79 -14.48
CA TYR A 331 -7.92 -19.30 -15.85
C TYR A 331 -9.14 -19.59 -16.74
N GLU A 332 -10.29 -19.83 -16.12
CA GLU A 332 -11.57 -20.06 -16.78
C GLU A 332 -12.28 -18.76 -17.15
#